data_AF-A0A7Y6BRP2-F1
#
_entry.id   AF-A0A7Y6BRP2-F1
#
_cell.length_a   1.000
_cell.length_b   1.000
_cell.length_c   1.000
_cell.angle_alpha   90.00
_cell.angle_beta   90.00
_cell.angle_gamma   90.00
#
_symmetry.space_group_name_H-M   'P 1'
#
loop_
_entity.id
_entity.type
_entity.pdbx_description
1 polymer ?
#
loop_
_entity_poly.entity_id
_entity_poly.type
_entity_poly.pdbx_seq_one_letter_code
_entity_poly.pdbx_strand_id
1 'polypeptide(L)'
;QDRLEAQSWARHYQQLAREEKEAELADDMEKGLPQHLFESLCIDHLQRHGASKKSITRAFDDDVEFQERMAEHIRYMVETIAHHQVDIDSEV
;
A
#
# COMPACT_ATOMS: atom_id res chain seq x y z
N GLN A 1 -23.45 6.48 -34.61
CA GLN A 1 -22.77 7.26 -33.57
C GLN A 1 -22.97 6.61 -32.20
N ASP A 2 -24.22 6.32 -31.82
CA ASP A 2 -24.64 5.60 -30.59
C ASP A 2 -23.80 4.39 -30.15
N ARG A 3 -23.49 3.45 -31.06
CA ARG A 3 -22.78 2.20 -30.70
C ARG A 3 -21.34 2.44 -30.24
N LEU A 4 -20.66 3.43 -30.81
CA LEU A 4 -19.27 3.76 -30.45
C LEU A 4 -19.22 4.48 -29.09
N GLU A 5 -20.20 5.35 -28.83
CA GLU A 5 -20.35 6.02 -27.53
C GLU A 5 -20.69 5.01 -26.43
N ALA A 6 -21.62 4.09 -26.66
CA ALA A 6 -21.94 3.03 -25.71
C ALA A 6 -20.74 2.12 -25.38
N GLN A 7 -19.90 1.79 -26.37
CA GLN A 7 -18.66 1.03 -26.14
C GLN A 7 -17.60 1.83 -25.37
N SER A 8 -17.50 3.14 -25.65
CA SER A 8 -16.62 4.05 -24.90
C SER A 8 -17.01 4.13 -23.43
N TRP A 9 -18.31 4.27 -23.16
CA TRP A 9 -18.84 4.27 -21.80
C TRP A 9 -18.61 2.94 -21.09
N ALA A 10 -18.85 1.80 -21.76
CA ALA A 10 -18.60 0.49 -21.17
C ALA A 10 -17.14 0.29 -20.76
N ARG A 11 -16.19 0.70 -21.61
CA ARG A 11 -14.75 0.65 -21.27
C ARG A 11 -14.40 1.58 -20.11
N HIS A 12 -14.98 2.77 -20.07
CA HIS A 12 -14.74 3.72 -18.98
C HIS A 12 -15.24 3.18 -17.63
N TYR A 13 -16.46 2.63 -17.58
CA TYR A 13 -16.97 2.01 -16.36
C TYR A 13 -16.19 0.78 -15.93
N GLN A 14 -15.70 -0.02 -16.89
CA GLN A 14 -14.84 -1.16 -16.57
C GLN A 14 -13.50 -0.71 -15.95
N GLN A 15 -12.92 0.39 -16.45
CA GLN A 15 -11.71 0.96 -15.88
C GLN A 15 -11.96 1.49 -14.45
N LEU A 16 -13.06 2.21 -14.23
CA LEU A 16 -13.44 2.70 -12.89
C LEU A 16 -13.64 1.56 -11.90
N ALA A 17 -14.34 0.48 -12.29
CA ALA A 17 -14.54 -0.68 -11.43
C ALA A 17 -13.22 -1.38 -11.09
N ARG A 18 -12.25 -1.38 -12.02
CA ARG A 18 -10.90 -1.90 -11.78
C ARG A 18 -10.15 -1.03 -10.76
N GLU A 19 -10.19 0.28 -10.92
CA GLU A 19 -9.56 1.25 -9.99
C GLU A 19 -10.18 1.18 -8.58
N GLU A 20 -11.50 1.03 -8.48
CA GLU A 20 -12.21 0.85 -7.21
C GLU A 20 -11.78 -0.45 -6.53
N LYS A 21 -11.71 -1.57 -7.25
CA LYS A 21 -11.23 -2.86 -6.72
C LYS A 21 -9.77 -2.76 -6.23
N GLU A 22 -8.90 -2.07 -6.97
CA GLU A 22 -7.51 -1.83 -6.54
C GLU A 22 -7.45 -1.05 -5.23
N ALA A 23 -8.23 0.03 -5.11
CA ALA A 23 -8.26 0.86 -3.91
C ALA A 23 -8.82 0.12 -2.69
N GLU A 24 -9.91 -0.64 -2.86
CA GLU A 24 -10.50 -1.46 -1.79
C GLU A 24 -9.51 -2.51 -1.27
N LEU A 25 -8.80 -3.17 -2.19
CA LEU A 25 -7.79 -4.17 -1.83
C LEU A 25 -6.61 -3.53 -1.11
N ALA A 26 -6.16 -2.36 -1.56
CA ALA A 26 -5.09 -1.60 -0.91
C ALA A 26 -5.47 -1.21 0.52
N ASP A 27 -6.70 -0.73 0.76
CA ASP A 27 -7.20 -0.39 2.10
C ASP A 27 -7.18 -1.58 3.06
N ASP A 28 -7.53 -2.78 2.57
CA ASP A 28 -7.51 -4.00 3.38
C ASP A 28 -6.08 -4.49 3.65
N MET A 29 -5.19 -4.40 2.66
CA MET A 29 -3.77 -4.72 2.84
C MET A 29 -3.07 -3.76 3.80
N GLU A 30 -3.41 -2.47 3.77
CA GLU A 30 -2.87 -1.44 4.65
C GLU A 30 -3.16 -1.76 6.13
N LYS A 31 -4.40 -2.18 6.44
CA LYS A 31 -4.78 -2.64 7.79
C LYS A 31 -3.97 -3.86 8.23
N GLY A 32 -3.56 -4.71 7.29
CA GLY A 32 -2.74 -5.89 7.54
C GLY A 32 -1.26 -5.61 7.78
N LEU A 33 -0.80 -4.38 7.53
CA LEU A 33 0.61 -4.01 7.60
C LEU A 33 0.88 -2.78 8.51
N PRO A 34 0.54 -2.85 9.81
CA PRO A 34 0.77 -1.74 10.73
C PRO A 34 2.26 -1.45 10.94
N GLN A 35 2.59 -0.18 11.23
CA GLN A 35 3.98 0.29 11.37
C GLN A 35 4.81 -0.49 12.41
N HIS A 36 4.18 -1.01 13.47
CA HIS A 36 4.89 -1.77 14.51
C HIS A 36 5.52 -3.08 13.98
N LEU A 37 5.03 -3.63 12.86
CA LEU A 37 5.67 -4.79 12.22
C LEU A 37 7.03 -4.41 11.64
N PHE A 38 7.14 -3.22 11.05
CA PHE A 38 8.40 -2.69 10.58
C PHE A 38 9.31 -2.26 11.72
N GLU A 39 8.75 -1.70 12.80
CA GLU A 39 9.53 -1.42 14.02
C GLU A 39 10.17 -2.72 14.55
N SER A 40 9.39 -3.80 14.64
CA SER A 40 9.86 -5.11 15.09
C SER A 40 10.96 -5.64 14.17
N LEU A 41 10.77 -5.55 12.85
CA LEU A 41 11.78 -5.92 11.85
C LEU A 41 13.08 -5.13 12.03
N CYS A 42 12.97 -3.82 12.30
CA CYS A 42 14.12 -2.97 12.59
C CYS A 42 14.82 -3.36 13.89
N ILE A 43 14.08 -3.69 14.96
CA ILE A 43 14.65 -4.15 16.22
C ILE A 43 15.45 -5.44 16.00
N ASP A 44 14.90 -6.41 15.28
CA ASP A 44 15.53 -7.72 15.06
C ASP A 44 16.79 -7.63 14.18
N HIS A 45 16.88 -6.63 13.31
CA HIS A 45 17.92 -6.59 12.28
C HIS A 45 18.90 -5.44 12.41
N LEU A 46 18.53 -4.30 12.98
CA LEU A 46 19.41 -3.13 13.07
C LEU A 46 20.23 -3.11 14.36
N GLN A 47 19.82 -3.83 15.41
CA GLN A 47 20.59 -3.88 16.66
C GLN A 47 22.01 -4.43 16.47
N ARG A 48 22.16 -5.49 15.65
CA ARG A 48 23.47 -6.04 15.28
C ARG A 48 24.33 -5.10 14.43
N HIS A 49 23.74 -4.03 13.90
CA HIS A 49 24.42 -2.98 13.14
C HIS A 49 24.61 -1.70 13.94
N GLY A 50 24.47 -1.75 15.27
CA GLY A 50 24.78 -0.63 16.18
C GLY A 50 23.59 0.31 16.45
N ALA A 51 22.41 0.05 15.91
CA ALA A 51 21.21 0.81 16.27
C ALA A 51 20.72 0.37 17.66
N SER A 52 20.58 1.30 18.59
CA SER A 52 19.97 0.98 19.88
C SER A 52 18.47 0.74 19.71
N LYS A 53 17.86 -0.07 20.59
CA LYS A 53 16.39 -0.23 20.60
C LYS A 53 15.70 1.14 20.74
N LYS A 54 16.22 2.00 21.62
CA LYS A 54 15.70 3.35 21.88
C LYS A 54 15.69 4.23 20.64
N SER A 55 16.71 4.17 19.78
CA SER A 55 16.74 4.96 18.55
C SER A 55 15.69 4.50 17.53
N ILE A 56 15.38 3.20 17.51
CA ILE A 56 14.34 2.65 16.63
C ILE A 56 12.97 3.06 17.14
N THR A 57 12.67 2.79 18.42
CA THR A 57 11.40 3.19 19.04
C THR A 57 11.17 4.70 18.95
N ARG A 58 12.21 5.52 19.11
CA ARG A 58 12.07 6.97 18.93
C ARG A 58 11.64 7.38 17.52
N ALA A 59 12.11 6.68 16.49
CA ALA A 59 11.67 6.96 15.11
C ALA A 59 10.21 6.52 14.89
N PHE A 60 9.80 5.38 15.44
CA PHE A 60 8.46 4.83 15.21
C PHE A 60 7.38 5.37 16.15
N ASP A 61 7.72 5.84 17.34
CA ASP A 61 6.75 6.31 18.35
C ASP A 61 6.77 7.83 18.55
N ASP A 62 7.94 8.48 18.47
CA ASP A 62 8.11 9.89 18.85
C ASP A 62 8.25 10.84 17.64
N ASP A 63 8.73 10.33 16.49
CA ASP A 63 8.99 11.12 15.29
C ASP A 63 7.78 11.08 14.34
N VAL A 64 6.94 12.10 14.44
CA VAL A 64 5.71 12.23 13.63
C VAL A 64 6.02 12.29 12.14
N GLU A 65 7.11 12.95 11.72
CA GLU A 65 7.47 13.03 10.30
C GLU A 65 7.85 11.65 9.76
N PHE A 66 8.57 10.85 10.56
CA PHE A 66 8.87 9.47 10.21
C PHE A 66 7.59 8.62 10.11
N GLN A 67 6.67 8.75 11.06
CA GLN A 67 5.39 8.03 11.06
C GLN A 67 4.54 8.38 9.82
N GLU A 68 4.45 9.66 9.46
CA GLU A 68 3.70 10.12 8.27
C GLU A 68 4.31 9.56 6.99
N ARG A 69 5.62 9.69 6.81
CA ARG A 69 6.32 9.15 5.64
C ARG A 69 6.25 7.63 5.57
N MET A 70 6.21 6.95 6.72
CA MET A 70 6.05 5.50 6.77
C MET A 70 4.63 5.07 6.38
N ALA A 71 3.61 5.81 6.79
CA ALA A 71 2.23 5.59 6.35
C ALA A 71 2.10 5.78 4.83
N GLU A 72 2.64 6.87 4.28
CA GLU A 72 2.69 7.11 2.84
C GLU A 72 3.42 5.99 2.08
N HIS A 73 4.52 5.50 2.63
CA HIS A 73 5.28 4.43 2.01
C HIS A 73 4.55 3.08 2.06
N ILE A 74 3.92 2.75 3.19
CA ILE A 74 3.06 1.57 3.31
C ILE A 74 1.93 1.67 2.28
N ARG A 75 1.29 2.83 2.17
CA ARG A 75 0.24 3.07 1.18
C ARG A 75 0.72 2.79 -0.24
N TYR A 76 1.86 3.36 -0.63
CA TYR A 76 2.47 3.10 -1.93
C TYR A 76 2.77 1.60 -2.16
N MET A 77 3.30 0.91 -1.16
CA MET A 77 3.59 -0.52 -1.25
C MET A 77 2.31 -1.33 -1.49
N VAL A 78 1.25 -1.09 -0.72
CA VAL A 78 0.01 -1.86 -0.85
C VAL A 78 -0.75 -1.55 -2.13
N GLU A 79 -0.77 -0.29 -2.58
CA GLU A 79 -1.35 0.08 -3.88
C GLU A 79 -0.61 -0.60 -5.04
N THR A 80 0.73 -0.63 -4.97
CA THR A 80 1.55 -1.30 -6.00
C THR A 80 1.29 -2.81 -6.01
N ILE A 81 1.14 -3.45 -4.85
CA ILE A 81 0.83 -4.88 -4.77
C ILE A 81 -0.59 -5.15 -5.25
N ALA A 82 -1.57 -4.34 -4.83
CA ALA A 82 -2.97 -4.45 -5.23
C ALA A 82 -3.13 -4.29 -6.75
N HIS A 83 -2.43 -3.33 -7.35
CA HIS A 83 -2.40 -3.14 -8.80
C HIS A 83 -1.97 -4.41 -9.55
N HIS A 84 -0.83 -4.99 -9.16
CA HIS A 84 -0.37 -6.24 -9.77
C HIS A 84 -1.32 -7.41 -9.49
N GLN A 85 -1.94 -7.48 -8.31
CA GLN A 85 -2.91 -8.53 -8.00
C GLN A 85 -4.15 -8.43 -8.89
N VAL A 86 -4.65 -7.22 -9.13
CA VAL A 86 -5.80 -6.98 -10.02
C VAL A 86 -5.45 -7.25 -11.48
N ASP A 87 -4.23 -6.94 -11.92
CA ASP A 87 -3.74 -7.34 -13.23
C ASP A 87 -3.75 -8.86 -13.40
N ILE A 88 -3.16 -9.60 -12.45
CA ILE A 88 -3.14 -11.05 -12.46
C ILE A 88 -4.57 -11.62 -12.49
N ASP A 89 -5.48 -11.09 -11.68
CA ASP A 89 -6.89 -11.52 -11.66
C ASP A 89 -7.61 -11.23 -12.99
N SER A 90 -7.15 -10.26 -13.77
CA SER A 90 -7.76 -9.84 -15.05
C SER A 90 -7.18 -10.60 -16.26
N GLU A 91 -6.04 -11.27 -16.09
CA GLU A 91 -5.41 -12.09 -17.14
C GLU A 91 -6.02 -13.51 -17.25
N VAL A 92 -6.86 -13.91 -16.28
CA VAL A 92 -7.52 -15.23 -16.19
C VAL A 92 -8.88 -15.23 -16.91
#